data_AF-A0A8J8SGJ4-F1
#
_entry.id   AF-A0A8J8SGJ4-F1
#
_cell.length_a   1.000
_cell.length_b   1.000
_cell.length_c   1.000
_cell.angle_alpha   90.00
_cell.angle_beta   90.00
_cell.angle_gamma   90.00
#
_symmetry.space_group_name_H-M   'P 1'
#
loop_
_entity.id
_entity.type
_entity.pdbx_description
1 polymer ?
#
loop_
_entity_poly.entity_id
_entity_poly.type
_entity_poly.pdbx_seq_one_letter_code
_entity_poly.pdbx_strand_id
1 'polypeptide(L)'
;MKRIMTLMLILMMSLNMYAPAYAKENDQQIENKRLSVKQLHEDFEHLTKTLEEVHPNLYASYGKNKLESQRLNIKKQLSQPMTILEYYTLIAPFISLVQDGHTSIVRPKALINQAIEDSKVFPLVTEIRDNKMYVIGCLENHIILPLGAEITAIEDIHVKEIITTLKKYVVGTRDAYREGQLEEALYDLLWLHYHVEDTFHVTYKWKGKVNHKKITGVSKDMVDRYFKSKFNDQKTYTYRILNNDICYLDINRFKEPYAFEGFLKDMFQTMKDKHIDNLIVDIRDNPGGVDRLGTELISHLYDKPFSQVSRVDIKVSEQTNSAYGKIGDILSQKPKMVFNQHLSNTFDGRLCLLTNRNSFSAASMFASAIKDYHLGIVIGEETGGLATQYGNIYFFNLPHSQLKVCVSSKYIVRPNGEETKRGVQPHYQVTQSVKDRINHQDTVLAFAKDYLYHEYDKEYNQLGYNVGEAFTYIKLDHSDYQTSIEAIYTMYDTYQYDLIYDMLSDDNQKIIPKDMMKAFIDERNKELSQFGGYQKITLSEGWGIKEDETLIRYAFKGYLVYEKKTIPFEILLDETKRIESDKIDI
;
A
#
# COMPACT_ATOMS: atom_id res chain seq x y z
N MET A 1 51.83 14.32 9.42
CA MET A 1 50.36 14.43 9.58
C MET A 1 49.59 15.05 8.39
N LYS A 2 50.22 15.65 7.36
CA LYS A 2 49.51 16.16 6.17
C LYS A 2 49.48 15.23 4.94
N ARG A 3 50.04 14.02 5.02
CA ARG A 3 50.02 13.01 3.92
C ARG A 3 49.09 11.81 4.17
N ILE A 4 48.44 11.72 5.34
CA ILE A 4 47.47 10.65 5.66
C ILE A 4 46.03 11.11 5.36
N MET A 5 45.74 12.42 5.43
CA MET A 5 44.41 12.97 5.06
C MET A 5 44.13 12.94 3.55
N THR A 6 45.14 12.99 2.69
CA THR A 6 44.93 12.97 1.22
C THR A 6 44.65 11.58 0.68
N LEU A 7 45.05 10.52 1.40
CA LEU A 7 44.78 9.12 1.02
C LEU A 7 43.41 8.62 1.50
N MET A 8 42.85 9.18 2.58
CA MET A 8 41.46 8.89 3.00
C MET A 8 40.40 9.58 2.14
N LEU A 9 40.72 10.73 1.54
CA LEU A 9 39.80 11.41 0.60
C LEU A 9 39.70 10.71 -0.77
N ILE A 10 40.74 9.97 -1.19
CA ILE A 10 40.72 9.22 -2.45
C ILE A 10 40.07 7.83 -2.26
N LEU A 11 40.09 7.26 -1.05
CA LEU A 11 39.40 5.99 -0.74
C LEU A 11 37.88 6.18 -0.49
N MET A 12 37.43 7.37 -0.09
CA MET A 12 36.01 7.73 -0.01
C MET A 12 35.37 8.08 -1.38
N MET A 13 36.16 8.21 -2.44
CA MET A 13 35.66 8.41 -3.81
C MET A 13 35.51 7.11 -4.62
N SER A 14 35.87 5.94 -4.08
CA SER A 14 35.78 4.66 -4.79
C SER A 14 34.79 3.64 -4.20
N LEU A 15 33.84 4.05 -3.35
CA LEU A 15 32.74 3.20 -2.86
C LEU A 15 31.34 3.76 -3.19
N ASN A 16 31.26 4.66 -4.17
CA ASN A 16 30.00 5.01 -4.83
C ASN A 16 29.77 4.11 -6.06
N MET A 17 29.45 2.83 -5.83
CA MET A 17 28.79 2.01 -6.85
C MET A 17 27.83 1.03 -6.17
N TYR A 18 26.57 1.07 -6.62
CA TYR A 18 25.45 0.17 -6.31
C TYR A 18 24.65 0.43 -5.02
N ALA A 19 24.22 1.67 -4.80
CA ALA A 19 22.81 1.85 -4.44
C ALA A 19 22.03 1.81 -5.76
N PRO A 20 20.93 1.04 -5.92
CA PRO A 20 20.00 1.34 -6.99
C PRO A 20 19.51 2.75 -6.68
N ALA A 21 19.99 3.71 -7.47
CA ALA A 21 19.37 5.00 -7.52
C ALA A 21 17.87 4.72 -7.65
N TYR A 22 17.06 5.23 -6.71
CA TYR A 22 15.74 5.69 -7.10
C TYR A 22 16.03 6.54 -8.33
N ALA A 23 15.74 5.97 -9.50
CA ALA A 23 15.93 6.70 -10.73
C ALA A 23 15.03 7.91 -10.56
N LYS A 24 15.64 9.07 -10.26
CA LYS A 24 15.18 10.33 -10.80
C LYS A 24 14.77 9.97 -12.22
N GLU A 25 13.55 10.29 -12.60
CA GLU A 25 13.12 10.23 -13.99
C GLU A 25 14.22 10.89 -14.82
N ASN A 26 15.12 10.08 -15.35
CA ASN A 26 15.89 10.45 -16.50
C ASN A 26 14.82 10.38 -17.57
N ASP A 27 14.12 11.50 -17.76
CA ASP A 27 13.44 11.86 -18.99
C ASP A 27 14.51 11.96 -20.09
N GLN A 28 15.23 10.87 -20.34
CA GLN A 28 15.74 10.63 -21.67
C GLN A 28 14.49 10.60 -22.53
N GLN A 29 14.33 11.62 -23.37
CA GLN A 29 13.32 11.62 -24.42
C GLN A 29 13.47 10.31 -25.20
N ILE A 30 12.60 9.35 -24.88
CA ILE A 30 12.48 8.14 -25.67
C ILE A 30 11.87 8.61 -26.98
N GLU A 31 12.59 8.48 -28.08
CA GLU A 31 12.04 8.71 -29.41
C GLU A 31 11.29 7.47 -29.87
N ASN A 32 10.18 7.63 -30.61
CA ASN A 32 9.43 6.51 -31.19
C ASN A 32 10.15 5.82 -32.37
N LYS A 33 11.43 5.48 -32.20
CA LYS A 33 12.28 4.88 -33.22
C LYS A 33 11.80 3.47 -33.60
N ARG A 34 12.16 3.06 -34.81
CA ARG A 34 11.89 1.71 -35.32
C ARG A 34 13.03 0.75 -34.89
N LEU A 35 12.67 -0.30 -34.17
CA LEU A 35 13.56 -1.36 -33.72
C LEU A 35 13.64 -2.47 -34.77
N SER A 36 14.83 -3.04 -34.93
CA SER A 36 15.03 -4.24 -35.76
C SER A 36 14.38 -5.48 -35.14
N VAL A 37 14.07 -6.49 -35.97
CA VAL A 37 13.56 -7.79 -35.50
C VAL A 37 14.41 -8.38 -34.38
N LYS A 38 15.74 -8.31 -34.52
CA LYS A 38 16.67 -8.80 -33.50
C LYS A 38 16.47 -8.08 -32.15
N GLN A 39 16.40 -6.76 -32.16
CA GLN A 39 16.17 -5.96 -30.95
C GLN A 39 14.81 -6.23 -30.30
N LEU A 40 13.77 -6.44 -31.11
CA LEU A 40 12.43 -6.79 -30.60
C LEU A 40 12.44 -8.14 -29.87
N HIS A 41 13.16 -9.13 -30.40
CA HIS A 41 13.36 -10.42 -29.74
C HIS A 41 14.20 -10.28 -28.47
N GLU A 42 15.32 -9.56 -28.52
CA GLU A 42 16.20 -9.33 -27.35
C GLU A 42 15.44 -8.65 -26.19
N ASP A 43 14.62 -7.64 -26.48
CA ASP A 43 13.73 -7.00 -25.51
C ASP A 43 12.71 -7.99 -24.93
N PHE A 44 12.08 -8.82 -25.76
CA PHE A 44 11.04 -9.74 -25.32
C PHE A 44 11.59 -10.92 -24.50
N GLU A 45 12.77 -11.45 -24.86
CA GLU A 45 13.46 -12.44 -24.03
C GLU A 45 13.86 -11.83 -22.69
N HIS A 46 14.41 -10.61 -22.68
CA HIS A 46 14.79 -9.93 -21.45
C HIS A 46 13.57 -9.72 -20.55
N LEU A 47 12.46 -9.21 -21.10
CA LEU A 47 11.20 -9.07 -20.39
C LEU A 47 10.75 -10.37 -19.72
N THR A 48 10.62 -11.44 -20.51
CA THR A 48 10.08 -12.71 -20.01
C THR A 48 11.00 -13.36 -18.98
N LYS A 49 12.32 -13.31 -19.21
CA LYS A 49 13.33 -13.80 -18.27
C LYS A 49 13.27 -13.05 -16.94
N THR A 50 13.28 -11.72 -16.95
CA THR A 50 13.26 -10.93 -15.71
C THR A 50 11.95 -11.11 -14.93
N LEU A 51 10.81 -11.20 -15.62
CA LEU A 51 9.53 -11.55 -14.97
C LEU A 51 9.58 -12.91 -14.28
N GLU A 52 10.17 -13.92 -14.94
CA GLU A 52 10.33 -15.26 -14.36
C GLU A 52 11.32 -15.26 -13.19
N GLU A 53 12.38 -14.46 -13.21
CA GLU A 53 13.38 -14.38 -12.16
C GLU A 53 12.87 -13.67 -10.90
N VAL A 54 12.13 -12.57 -11.07
CA VAL A 54 11.74 -11.68 -9.96
C VAL A 54 10.39 -12.04 -9.35
N HIS A 55 9.39 -12.40 -10.17
CA HIS A 55 8.03 -12.57 -9.67
C HIS A 55 7.89 -13.85 -8.82
N PRO A 56 7.36 -13.79 -7.58
CA PRO A 56 7.26 -14.95 -6.69
C PRO A 56 6.52 -16.15 -7.29
N ASN A 57 5.42 -15.88 -7.98
CA ASN A 57 4.70 -16.91 -8.74
C ASN A 57 4.02 -16.34 -9.99
N LEU A 58 4.79 -16.16 -11.07
CA LEU A 58 4.31 -15.59 -12.34
C LEU A 58 3.11 -16.35 -12.94
N TYR A 59 2.96 -17.62 -12.56
CA TYR A 59 2.01 -18.56 -13.16
C TYR A 59 0.73 -18.75 -12.36
N ALA A 60 0.54 -18.02 -11.25
CA ALA A 60 -0.54 -18.24 -10.27
C ALA A 60 -1.97 -18.13 -10.85
N SER A 61 -2.13 -17.42 -11.97
CA SER A 61 -3.43 -17.05 -12.54
C SER A 61 -3.87 -18.00 -13.66
N TYR A 62 -3.09 -18.08 -14.75
CA TYR A 62 -3.43 -18.94 -15.91
C TYR A 62 -2.50 -20.14 -16.12
N GLY A 63 -1.51 -20.33 -15.24
CA GLY A 63 -0.55 -21.42 -15.35
C GLY A 63 0.51 -21.23 -16.46
N LYS A 64 1.57 -22.03 -16.37
CA LYS A 64 2.73 -21.96 -17.26
C LYS A 64 2.36 -22.16 -18.73
N ASN A 65 1.54 -23.16 -19.05
CA ASN A 65 1.19 -23.50 -20.42
C ASN A 65 0.52 -22.33 -21.18
N LYS A 66 -0.35 -21.56 -20.51
CA LYS A 66 -1.03 -20.42 -21.15
C LYS A 66 -0.04 -19.30 -21.46
N LEU A 67 0.81 -18.94 -20.50
CA LEU A 67 1.83 -17.90 -20.69
C LEU A 67 2.82 -18.31 -21.78
N GLU A 68 3.29 -19.56 -21.76
CA GLU A 68 4.21 -20.08 -22.78
C GLU A 68 3.60 -20.07 -24.19
N SER A 69 2.34 -20.49 -24.32
CA SER A 69 1.63 -20.43 -25.61
C SER A 69 1.55 -18.99 -26.15
N GLN A 70 1.27 -18.01 -25.28
CA GLN A 70 1.23 -16.60 -25.68
C GLN A 70 2.62 -16.04 -25.99
N ARG A 71 3.64 -16.45 -25.23
CA ARG A 71 5.04 -16.13 -25.50
C ARG A 71 5.46 -16.57 -26.90
N LEU A 72 5.16 -17.81 -27.28
CA LEU A 72 5.43 -18.32 -28.63
C LEU A 72 4.65 -17.58 -29.71
N ASN A 73 3.40 -17.22 -29.45
CA ASN A 73 2.57 -16.46 -30.39
C ASN A 73 3.12 -15.05 -30.65
N ILE A 74 3.60 -14.37 -29.60
CA ILE A 74 4.23 -13.04 -29.74
C ILE A 74 5.54 -13.17 -30.50
N LYS A 75 6.41 -14.13 -30.17
CA LYS A 75 7.66 -14.37 -30.91
C LYS A 75 7.45 -14.54 -32.42
N LYS A 76 6.36 -15.18 -32.85
CA LYS A 76 6.00 -15.30 -34.28
C LYS A 76 5.58 -13.97 -34.92
N GLN A 77 4.96 -13.08 -34.17
CA GLN A 77 4.53 -11.75 -34.64
C GLN A 77 5.67 -10.73 -34.70
N LEU A 78 6.78 -10.97 -33.99
CA LEU A 78 8.02 -10.17 -34.07
C LEU A 78 8.81 -10.46 -35.36
N SER A 79 8.14 -10.50 -36.52
CA SER A 79 8.72 -10.91 -37.82
C SER A 79 9.20 -9.74 -38.68
N GLN A 80 8.88 -8.50 -38.29
CA GLN A 80 9.25 -7.28 -39.00
C GLN A 80 9.65 -6.17 -38.02
N PRO A 81 10.47 -5.20 -38.44
CA PRO A 81 10.77 -4.04 -37.61
C PRO A 81 9.49 -3.33 -37.13
N MET A 82 9.51 -2.79 -35.91
CA MET A 82 8.37 -2.09 -35.28
C MET A 82 8.86 -0.83 -34.58
N THR A 83 8.06 0.23 -34.59
CA THR A 83 8.22 1.37 -33.68
C THR A 83 8.03 0.92 -32.23
N ILE A 84 8.51 1.72 -31.27
CA ILE A 84 8.33 1.41 -29.84
C ILE A 84 6.84 1.35 -29.47
N LEU A 85 5.99 2.23 -30.03
CA LEU A 85 4.55 2.19 -29.80
C LEU A 85 3.90 0.93 -30.39
N GLU A 86 4.23 0.53 -31.62
CA GLU A 86 3.75 -0.73 -32.22
C GLU A 86 4.17 -1.94 -31.36
N TYR A 87 5.42 -1.94 -30.89
CA TYR A 87 5.94 -2.99 -30.03
C TYR A 87 5.22 -3.04 -28.68
N TYR A 88 5.04 -1.89 -28.01
CA TYR A 88 4.28 -1.77 -26.76
C TYR A 88 2.86 -2.34 -26.92
N THR A 89 2.14 -1.95 -27.98
CA THR A 89 0.78 -2.41 -28.27
C THR A 89 0.71 -3.92 -28.42
N LEU A 90 1.74 -4.55 -29.00
CA LEU A 90 1.81 -6.00 -29.16
C LEU A 90 2.08 -6.74 -27.83
N ILE A 91 3.00 -6.24 -27.00
CA ILE A 91 3.48 -7.00 -25.83
C ILE A 91 2.77 -6.65 -24.51
N ALA A 92 2.19 -5.46 -24.36
CA ALA A 92 1.52 -5.08 -23.11
C ALA A 92 0.39 -6.05 -22.70
N PRO A 93 -0.45 -6.58 -23.63
CA PRO A 93 -1.47 -7.58 -23.30
C PRO A 93 -0.94 -8.89 -22.70
N PHE A 94 0.32 -9.26 -23.00
CA PHE A 94 0.93 -10.46 -22.44
C PHE A 94 1.10 -10.37 -20.92
N ILE A 95 1.54 -9.20 -20.43
CA ILE A 95 1.77 -9.03 -18.98
C ILE A 95 0.46 -8.96 -18.21
N SER A 96 -0.63 -8.46 -18.80
CA SER A 96 -1.95 -8.49 -18.18
C SER A 96 -2.42 -9.92 -17.86
N LEU A 97 -1.86 -10.96 -18.50
CA LEU A 97 -2.12 -12.37 -18.14
C LEU A 97 -1.54 -12.78 -16.79
N VAL A 98 -0.55 -12.07 -16.25
CA VAL A 98 -0.05 -12.33 -14.89
C VAL A 98 -1.17 -12.10 -13.86
N GLN A 99 -2.10 -11.17 -14.17
CA GLN A 99 -3.20 -10.76 -13.29
C GLN A 99 -2.68 -10.27 -11.92
N ASP A 100 -1.58 -9.54 -11.95
CA ASP A 100 -1.00 -8.83 -10.81
C ASP A 100 -1.09 -7.32 -11.07
N GLY A 101 -1.55 -6.54 -10.10
CA GLY A 101 -1.70 -5.08 -10.24
C GLY A 101 -0.38 -4.31 -10.12
N HIS A 102 0.70 -4.96 -9.69
CA HIS A 102 2.03 -4.38 -9.55
C HIS A 102 3.03 -4.85 -10.62
N THR A 103 2.59 -5.70 -11.55
CA THR A 103 3.39 -6.20 -12.66
C THR A 103 2.83 -5.70 -14.01
N SER A 104 3.54 -4.81 -14.68
CA SER A 104 3.09 -4.18 -15.93
C SER A 104 4.26 -3.64 -16.78
N ILE A 105 4.03 -3.44 -18.08
CA ILE A 105 4.80 -2.43 -18.83
C ILE A 105 4.11 -1.09 -18.62
N VAL A 106 4.86 -0.12 -18.10
CA VAL A 106 4.38 1.23 -17.89
C VAL A 106 3.99 1.82 -19.24
N ARG A 107 2.77 2.36 -19.33
CA ARG A 107 2.26 3.02 -20.54
C ARG A 107 3.27 4.12 -20.94
N PRO A 108 3.79 4.14 -22.18
CA PRO A 108 4.78 5.15 -22.58
C PRO A 108 4.09 6.49 -22.88
N LYS A 109 3.58 7.16 -21.84
CA LYS A 109 2.79 8.40 -21.95
C LYS A 109 3.50 9.49 -22.76
N ALA A 110 4.82 9.64 -22.62
CA ALA A 110 5.59 10.60 -23.40
C ALA A 110 5.51 10.35 -24.92
N LEU A 111 5.66 9.09 -25.36
CA LEU A 111 5.55 8.71 -26.78
C LEU A 111 4.14 8.89 -27.30
N ILE A 112 3.13 8.51 -26.49
CA ILE A 112 1.73 8.68 -26.85
C ILE A 112 1.42 10.17 -27.01
N ASN A 113 1.81 11.01 -26.03
CA ASN A 113 1.61 12.44 -26.06
C ASN A 113 2.29 13.10 -27.27
N GLN A 114 3.51 12.70 -27.62
CA GLN A 114 4.18 13.17 -28.83
C GLN A 114 3.41 12.80 -30.10
N ALA A 115 2.83 11.60 -30.15
CA ALA A 115 2.10 11.13 -31.32
C ALA A 115 0.70 11.75 -31.48
N ILE A 116 0.14 12.31 -30.41
CA ILE A 116 -1.19 12.95 -30.39
C ILE A 116 -1.14 14.46 -30.13
N GLU A 117 0.03 15.08 -30.24
CA GLU A 117 0.24 16.49 -29.85
C GLU A 117 -0.74 17.43 -30.57
N ASP A 118 -0.99 17.19 -31.85
CA ASP A 118 -1.92 17.97 -32.68
C ASP A 118 -3.36 17.41 -32.72
N SER A 119 -3.60 16.25 -32.10
CA SER A 119 -4.89 15.56 -32.12
C SER A 119 -5.76 15.94 -30.93
N LYS A 120 -7.09 15.90 -31.11
CA LYS A 120 -8.02 15.99 -29.97
C LYS A 120 -8.46 14.61 -29.49
N VAL A 121 -8.47 14.40 -28.18
CA VAL A 121 -8.82 13.14 -27.52
C VAL A 121 -10.26 13.13 -27.01
N PHE A 122 -10.71 11.95 -26.58
CA PHE A 122 -12.07 11.73 -26.09
C PHE A 122 -12.46 12.76 -25.00
N PRO A 123 -13.64 13.38 -25.06
CA PRO A 123 -13.92 14.55 -24.22
C PRO A 123 -14.83 14.30 -23.00
N LEU A 124 -15.29 13.06 -22.81
CA LEU A 124 -16.24 12.71 -21.75
C LEU A 124 -15.53 12.05 -20.57
N VAL A 125 -15.86 12.50 -19.37
CA VAL A 125 -15.50 11.79 -18.14
C VAL A 125 -16.49 10.66 -17.94
N THR A 126 -15.98 9.44 -17.80
CA THR A 126 -16.81 8.24 -17.71
C THR A 126 -16.58 7.47 -16.43
N GLU A 127 -17.64 6.84 -15.94
CA GLU A 127 -17.55 5.73 -15.00
C GLU A 127 -17.72 4.42 -15.77
N ILE A 128 -16.78 3.49 -15.59
CA ILE A 128 -16.83 2.16 -16.20
C ILE A 128 -17.11 1.15 -15.09
N ARG A 129 -18.19 0.38 -15.27
CA ARG A 129 -18.60 -0.63 -14.30
C ARG A 129 -19.41 -1.73 -14.98
N ASP A 130 -19.07 -2.98 -14.71
CA ASP A 130 -19.77 -4.17 -15.22
C ASP A 130 -19.87 -4.17 -16.76
N ASN A 131 -18.77 -3.80 -17.43
CA ASN A 131 -18.69 -3.59 -18.88
C ASN A 131 -19.68 -2.55 -19.46
N LYS A 132 -20.17 -1.62 -18.64
CA LYS A 132 -20.94 -0.45 -19.07
C LYS A 132 -20.15 0.82 -18.84
N MET A 133 -20.47 1.85 -19.61
CA MET A 133 -19.83 3.16 -19.55
C MET A 133 -20.90 4.23 -19.36
N TYR A 134 -20.78 5.05 -18.33
CA TYR A 134 -21.73 6.11 -18.02
C TYR A 134 -21.05 7.46 -18.07
N VAL A 135 -21.73 8.47 -18.61
CA VAL A 135 -21.26 9.87 -18.60
C VAL A 135 -21.39 10.41 -17.18
N ILE A 136 -20.28 10.78 -16.54
CA ILE A 136 -20.27 11.43 -15.22
C ILE A 136 -19.77 12.88 -15.27
N GLY A 137 -19.24 13.31 -16.40
CA GLY A 137 -18.83 14.69 -16.65
C GLY A 137 -18.49 14.92 -18.13
N CYS A 138 -18.39 16.19 -18.51
CA CYS A 138 -17.89 16.62 -19.81
C CYS A 138 -16.72 17.59 -19.55
N LEU A 139 -15.60 17.41 -20.25
CA LEU A 139 -14.40 18.21 -20.00
C LEU A 139 -14.53 19.68 -20.47
N GLU A 140 -15.45 19.95 -21.40
CA GLU A 140 -15.80 21.31 -21.82
C GLU A 140 -17.31 21.57 -21.76
N ASN A 141 -17.67 22.80 -21.38
CA ASN A 141 -19.06 23.23 -21.20
C ASN A 141 -19.91 23.18 -22.47
N HIS A 142 -19.31 23.33 -23.64
CA HIS A 142 -20.04 23.29 -24.91
C HIS A 142 -20.40 21.85 -25.33
N ILE A 143 -19.83 20.83 -24.67
CA ILE A 143 -20.10 19.42 -24.92
C ILE A 143 -21.26 19.01 -24.02
N ILE A 144 -22.45 18.95 -24.60
CA ILE A 144 -23.69 18.71 -23.85
C ILE A 144 -24.14 17.25 -24.02
N LEU A 145 -23.71 16.35 -23.14
CA LEU A 145 -24.34 15.03 -22.98
C LEU A 145 -25.03 14.93 -21.60
N PRO A 146 -26.18 14.25 -21.48
CA PRO A 146 -26.83 14.07 -20.19
C PRO A 146 -25.93 13.29 -19.22
N LEU A 147 -25.68 13.83 -18.04
CA LEU A 147 -25.01 13.10 -16.96
C LEU A 147 -25.87 11.89 -16.54
N GLY A 148 -25.22 10.74 -16.37
CA GLY A 148 -25.86 9.45 -16.14
C GLY A 148 -26.32 8.73 -17.41
N ALA A 149 -26.11 9.30 -18.60
CA ALA A 149 -26.35 8.57 -19.85
C ALA A 149 -25.42 7.36 -19.98
N GLU A 150 -25.96 6.22 -20.43
CA GLU A 150 -25.19 5.02 -20.73
C GLU A 150 -24.66 5.11 -22.16
N ILE A 151 -23.35 5.18 -22.35
CA ILE A 151 -22.73 5.10 -23.67
C ILE A 151 -22.78 3.64 -24.12
N THR A 152 -23.35 3.40 -25.30
CA THR A 152 -23.50 2.06 -25.87
C THR A 152 -22.56 1.81 -27.05
N ALA A 153 -22.11 2.87 -27.74
CA ALA A 153 -21.07 2.78 -28.77
C ALA A 153 -20.29 4.11 -28.92
N ILE A 154 -19.03 4.00 -29.34
CA ILE A 154 -18.19 5.11 -29.81
C ILE A 154 -17.76 4.75 -31.23
N GLU A 155 -17.94 5.67 -32.18
CA GLU A 155 -18.02 5.35 -33.60
C GLU A 155 -19.07 4.25 -33.84
N ASP A 156 -18.71 3.19 -34.55
CA ASP A 156 -19.56 2.01 -34.78
C ASP A 156 -19.20 0.85 -33.84
N ILE A 157 -18.38 1.10 -32.80
CA ILE A 157 -17.84 0.05 -31.93
C ILE A 157 -18.61 0.02 -30.62
N HIS A 158 -19.18 -1.14 -30.29
CA HIS A 158 -19.92 -1.33 -29.06
C HIS A 158 -19.01 -1.13 -27.83
N VAL A 159 -19.50 -0.39 -26.83
CA VAL A 159 -18.73 -0.10 -25.60
C VAL A 159 -18.25 -1.36 -24.89
N LYS A 160 -19.03 -2.45 -24.89
CA LYS A 160 -18.61 -3.73 -24.30
C LYS A 160 -17.35 -4.28 -25.00
N GLU A 161 -17.27 -4.13 -26.32
CA GLU A 161 -16.10 -4.54 -27.10
C GLU A 161 -14.90 -3.63 -26.81
N ILE A 162 -15.11 -2.30 -26.79
CA ILE A 162 -14.08 -1.33 -26.39
C ILE A 162 -13.51 -1.69 -25.02
N ILE A 163 -14.36 -1.86 -24.01
CA ILE A 163 -13.92 -2.21 -22.65
C ILE A 163 -13.18 -3.55 -22.65
N THR A 164 -13.72 -4.59 -23.30
CA THR A 164 -13.09 -5.93 -23.34
C THR A 164 -11.70 -5.88 -23.98
N THR A 165 -11.55 -5.08 -25.04
CA THR A 165 -10.30 -4.94 -25.79
C THR A 165 -9.29 -4.11 -25.01
N LEU A 166 -9.68 -2.93 -24.54
CA LEU A 166 -8.79 -2.00 -23.85
C LEU A 166 -8.43 -2.48 -22.43
N LYS A 167 -9.28 -3.29 -21.77
CA LYS A 167 -8.96 -3.90 -20.47
C LYS A 167 -7.70 -4.77 -20.53
N LYS A 168 -7.31 -5.29 -21.70
CA LYS A 168 -6.06 -6.06 -21.86
C LYS A 168 -4.79 -5.24 -21.61
N TYR A 169 -4.89 -3.91 -21.63
CA TYR A 169 -3.76 -2.99 -21.40
C TYR A 169 -3.73 -2.39 -19.98
N VAL A 170 -4.65 -2.82 -19.11
CA VAL A 170 -4.64 -2.48 -17.69
C VAL A 170 -4.47 -3.75 -16.86
N VAL A 171 -3.65 -3.65 -15.81
CA VAL A 171 -3.25 -4.76 -14.96
C VAL A 171 -4.08 -4.79 -13.67
N GLY A 172 -3.99 -5.90 -12.94
CA GLY A 172 -4.76 -6.14 -11.73
C GLY A 172 -5.49 -7.48 -11.76
N THR A 173 -5.74 -8.04 -10.58
CA THR A 173 -6.40 -9.35 -10.43
C THR A 173 -7.93 -9.24 -10.50
N ARG A 174 -8.49 -8.06 -10.21
CA ARG A 174 -9.92 -7.83 -10.13
C ARG A 174 -10.43 -6.99 -11.29
N ASP A 175 -11.51 -7.45 -11.91
CA ASP A 175 -12.15 -6.73 -13.02
C ASP A 175 -12.63 -5.34 -12.62
N ALA A 176 -13.20 -5.18 -11.41
CA ALA A 176 -13.63 -3.87 -10.91
C ALA A 176 -12.46 -2.88 -10.80
N TYR A 177 -11.29 -3.32 -10.33
CA TYR A 177 -10.10 -2.47 -10.28
C TYR A 177 -9.63 -2.10 -11.70
N ARG A 178 -9.55 -3.08 -12.61
CA ARG A 178 -9.17 -2.86 -14.01
C ARG A 178 -10.12 -1.89 -14.72
N GLU A 179 -11.42 -1.97 -14.45
CA GLU A 179 -12.39 -1.01 -14.97
C GLU A 179 -12.15 0.40 -14.43
N GLY A 180 -11.85 0.55 -13.13
CA GLY A 180 -11.46 1.84 -12.55
C GLY A 180 -10.16 2.40 -13.15
N GLN A 181 -9.14 1.57 -13.38
CA GLN A 181 -7.91 1.98 -14.06
C GLN A 181 -8.15 2.34 -15.54
N LEU A 182 -9.12 1.68 -16.18
CA LEU A 182 -9.48 1.97 -17.56
C LEU A 182 -10.11 3.36 -17.70
N GLU A 183 -10.79 3.89 -16.70
CA GLU A 183 -11.41 5.23 -16.77
C GLU A 183 -10.39 6.33 -17.10
N GLU A 184 -9.17 6.27 -16.54
CA GLU A 184 -8.06 7.18 -16.91
C GLU A 184 -7.35 6.71 -18.19
N ALA A 185 -7.13 5.41 -18.33
CA ALA A 185 -6.42 4.86 -19.48
C ALA A 185 -7.17 5.02 -20.82
N LEU A 186 -8.49 5.23 -20.76
CA LEU A 186 -9.40 5.21 -21.90
C LEU A 186 -8.94 6.16 -23.01
N TYR A 187 -8.48 7.35 -22.64
CA TYR A 187 -8.11 8.41 -23.59
C TYR A 187 -6.91 8.01 -24.43
N ASP A 188 -5.84 7.53 -23.79
CA ASP A 188 -4.64 7.04 -24.47
C ASP A 188 -4.94 5.78 -25.29
N LEU A 189 -5.73 4.86 -24.74
CA LEU A 189 -5.97 3.54 -25.32
C LEU A 189 -7.00 3.56 -26.47
N LEU A 190 -7.96 4.49 -26.46
CA LEU A 190 -8.86 4.69 -27.59
C LEU A 190 -8.08 5.13 -28.82
N TRP A 191 -7.19 6.12 -28.66
CA TRP A 191 -6.34 6.56 -29.76
C TRP A 191 -5.37 5.44 -30.19
N LEU A 192 -4.68 4.81 -29.23
CA LEU A 192 -3.65 3.80 -29.54
C LEU A 192 -4.20 2.57 -30.27
N HIS A 193 -5.45 2.18 -30.00
CA HIS A 193 -6.03 0.95 -30.55
C HIS A 193 -7.02 1.18 -31.69
N TYR A 194 -7.77 2.28 -31.66
CA TYR A 194 -8.82 2.56 -32.63
C TYR A 194 -8.53 3.77 -33.52
N HIS A 195 -7.45 4.51 -33.25
CA HIS A 195 -7.06 5.72 -33.99
C HIS A 195 -8.20 6.75 -34.08
N VAL A 196 -9.04 6.83 -33.03
CA VAL A 196 -10.14 7.79 -32.96
C VAL A 196 -9.63 9.08 -32.35
N GLU A 197 -9.79 10.18 -33.09
CA GLU A 197 -9.34 11.52 -32.73
C GLU A 197 -10.27 12.59 -33.33
N ASP A 198 -10.12 13.83 -32.86
CA ASP A 198 -10.81 15.05 -33.30
C ASP A 198 -12.32 15.13 -33.08
N THR A 199 -13.07 14.16 -33.59
CA THR A 199 -14.52 14.08 -33.42
C THR A 199 -14.97 12.67 -33.17
N PHE A 200 -15.93 12.51 -32.26
CA PHE A 200 -16.42 11.23 -31.80
C PHE A 200 -17.92 11.10 -32.08
N HIS A 201 -18.35 10.01 -32.72
CA HIS A 201 -19.77 9.67 -32.84
C HIS A 201 -20.17 8.80 -31.66
N VAL A 202 -20.95 9.36 -30.74
CA VAL A 202 -21.35 8.67 -29.51
C VAL A 202 -22.81 8.24 -29.63
N THR A 203 -23.05 6.95 -29.48
CA THR A 203 -24.41 6.39 -29.29
C THR A 203 -24.64 6.16 -27.80
N TYR A 204 -25.74 6.69 -27.27
CA TYR A 204 -26.03 6.61 -25.84
C TYR A 204 -27.52 6.42 -25.55
N LYS A 205 -27.81 5.76 -24.42
CA LYS A 205 -29.15 5.60 -23.88
C LYS A 205 -29.41 6.63 -22.79
N TRP A 206 -30.50 7.38 -22.93
CA TRP A 206 -30.96 8.36 -21.95
C TRP A 206 -32.47 8.30 -21.80
N LYS A 207 -32.95 8.17 -20.55
CA LYS A 207 -34.39 8.02 -20.22
C LYS A 207 -35.10 6.97 -21.10
N GLY A 208 -34.43 5.84 -21.32
CA GLY A 208 -34.96 4.72 -22.13
C GLY A 208 -34.83 4.87 -23.64
N LYS A 209 -34.43 6.04 -24.17
CA LYS A 209 -34.27 6.29 -25.61
C LYS A 209 -32.81 6.18 -26.04
N VAL A 210 -32.58 5.63 -27.23
CA VAL A 210 -31.27 5.64 -27.89
C VAL A 210 -31.11 6.96 -28.65
N ASN A 211 -29.96 7.60 -28.50
CA ASN A 211 -29.62 8.87 -29.12
C ASN A 211 -28.23 8.76 -29.75
N HIS A 212 -27.96 9.59 -30.74
CA HIS A 212 -26.68 9.69 -31.41
C HIS A 212 -26.20 11.14 -31.36
N LYS A 213 -24.91 11.35 -31.10
CA LYS A 213 -24.34 12.69 -31.10
C LYS A 213 -22.91 12.68 -31.58
N LYS A 214 -22.58 13.58 -32.50
CA LYS A 214 -21.21 13.93 -32.83
C LYS A 214 -20.69 14.95 -31.82
N ILE A 215 -19.56 14.67 -31.19
CA ILE A 215 -18.89 15.58 -30.25
C ILE A 215 -17.45 15.84 -30.69
N THR A 216 -16.97 17.07 -30.50
CA THR A 216 -15.57 17.41 -30.73
C THR A 216 -14.74 16.99 -29.53
N GLY A 217 -13.55 16.46 -29.78
CA GLY A 217 -12.58 16.11 -28.75
C GLY A 217 -12.01 17.33 -28.04
N VAL A 218 -11.19 17.08 -27.02
CA VAL A 218 -10.46 18.10 -26.24
C VAL A 218 -8.95 17.89 -26.35
N SER A 219 -8.16 18.88 -25.94
CA SER A 219 -6.71 18.69 -25.86
C SER A 219 -6.33 17.69 -24.79
N LYS A 220 -5.21 16.98 -24.98
CA LYS A 220 -4.67 16.05 -23.99
C LYS A 220 -4.38 16.72 -22.65
N ASP A 221 -3.88 17.95 -22.67
CA ASP A 221 -3.65 18.76 -21.46
C ASP A 221 -4.90 18.93 -20.60
N MET A 222 -6.09 18.99 -21.21
CA MET A 222 -7.33 19.11 -20.48
C MET A 222 -7.66 17.84 -19.70
N VAL A 223 -7.43 16.67 -20.33
CA VAL A 223 -7.56 15.36 -19.69
C VAL A 223 -6.56 15.25 -18.53
N ASP A 224 -5.31 15.62 -18.76
CA ASP A 224 -4.27 15.55 -17.73
C ASP A 224 -4.56 16.49 -16.56
N ARG A 225 -5.04 17.72 -16.82
CA ARG A 225 -5.50 18.63 -15.76
C ARG A 225 -6.67 18.04 -14.97
N TYR A 226 -7.63 17.40 -15.63
CA TYR A 226 -8.77 16.79 -14.96
C TYR A 226 -8.32 15.68 -14.00
N PHE A 227 -7.54 14.70 -14.46
CA PHE A 227 -7.07 13.61 -13.59
C PHE A 227 -6.10 14.09 -12.53
N LYS A 228 -5.24 15.07 -12.83
CA LYS A 228 -4.39 15.71 -11.83
C LYS A 228 -5.21 16.44 -10.76
N SER A 229 -6.34 17.06 -11.11
CA SER A 229 -7.21 17.74 -10.13
C SER A 229 -8.01 16.77 -9.25
N LYS A 230 -8.30 15.55 -9.75
CA LYS A 230 -8.97 14.50 -8.98
C LYS A 230 -8.13 14.04 -7.80
N PHE A 231 -6.82 14.10 -7.92
CA PHE A 231 -5.90 13.79 -6.84
C PHE A 231 -5.30 15.08 -6.26
N ASN A 232 -5.58 15.38 -5.00
CA ASN A 232 -4.94 16.51 -4.35
C ASN A 232 -3.48 16.16 -4.02
N ASP A 233 -2.59 16.23 -5.01
CA ASP A 233 -1.17 15.93 -4.81
C ASP A 233 -0.48 16.91 -3.83
N GLN A 234 -1.13 18.02 -3.45
CA GLN A 234 -0.61 18.96 -2.45
C GLN A 234 -0.94 18.54 -1.01
N LYS A 235 -1.98 17.73 -0.78
CA LYS A 235 -2.34 17.24 0.56
C LYS A 235 -2.78 15.77 0.47
N THR A 236 -1.86 14.90 0.83
CA THR A 236 -2.00 13.44 0.75
C THR A 236 -2.94 12.87 1.82
N TYR A 237 -3.13 13.62 2.92
CA TYR A 237 -4.11 13.37 3.98
C TYR A 237 -4.64 14.67 4.57
N THR A 238 -5.91 14.66 5.01
CA THR A 238 -6.55 15.77 5.73
C THR A 238 -7.55 15.24 6.75
N TYR A 239 -7.83 16.01 7.81
CA TYR A 239 -8.95 15.69 8.71
C TYR A 239 -9.86 16.91 8.88
N ARG A 240 -11.13 16.64 9.19
CA ARG A 240 -12.12 17.67 9.57
C ARG A 240 -13.15 17.08 10.52
N ILE A 241 -13.70 17.93 11.38
CA ILE A 241 -14.83 17.56 12.24
C ILE A 241 -16.13 17.85 11.48
N LEU A 242 -17.00 16.84 11.36
CA LEU A 242 -18.34 16.97 10.80
C LEU A 242 -19.30 17.52 11.86
N ASN A 243 -20.46 18.07 11.46
CA ASN A 243 -21.50 18.66 12.33
C ASN A 243 -22.13 17.70 13.37
N ASN A 244 -21.56 16.52 13.52
CA ASN A 244 -22.10 15.30 14.12
C ASN A 244 -21.05 14.68 15.07
N ASP A 245 -20.08 15.45 15.58
CA ASP A 245 -19.01 14.92 16.45
C ASP A 245 -18.34 13.66 15.86
N ILE A 246 -18.09 13.71 14.55
CA ILE A 246 -17.35 12.69 13.79
C ILE A 246 -16.09 13.36 13.27
N CYS A 247 -14.93 12.79 13.61
CA CYS A 247 -13.70 13.09 12.92
C CYS A 247 -13.67 12.32 11.59
N TYR A 248 -13.54 13.05 10.49
CA TYR A 248 -13.39 12.49 9.16
C TYR A 248 -11.94 12.68 8.70
N LEU A 249 -11.20 11.58 8.64
CA LEU A 249 -9.83 11.49 8.15
C LEU A 249 -9.85 10.99 6.69
N ASP A 250 -9.49 11.84 5.74
CA ASP A 250 -9.31 11.49 4.34
C ASP A 250 -7.83 11.22 4.07
N ILE A 251 -7.49 10.00 3.63
CA ILE A 251 -6.14 9.63 3.20
C ILE A 251 -6.21 9.27 1.72
N ASN A 252 -5.99 10.27 0.86
CA ASN A 252 -6.01 10.11 -0.59
C ASN A 252 -4.82 9.28 -1.09
N ARG A 253 -3.65 9.39 -0.44
CA ARG A 253 -2.44 8.62 -0.79
C ARG A 253 -1.61 8.27 0.43
N PHE A 254 -0.99 7.10 0.44
CA PHE A 254 -0.01 6.76 1.48
C PHE A 254 1.37 7.32 1.12
N LYS A 255 1.59 8.61 1.36
CA LYS A 255 2.85 9.30 1.12
C LYS A 255 3.22 10.17 2.33
N GLU A 256 4.45 10.66 2.39
CA GLU A 256 4.91 11.61 3.43
C GLU A 256 4.78 11.08 4.88
N PRO A 257 5.37 9.91 5.20
CA PRO A 257 5.23 9.27 6.51
C PRO A 257 5.72 10.13 7.68
N TYR A 258 6.77 10.94 7.47
CA TYR A 258 7.38 11.73 8.55
C TYR A 258 6.47 12.86 9.06
N ALA A 259 5.72 13.50 8.16
CA ALA A 259 4.76 14.53 8.55
C ALA A 259 3.45 13.91 9.09
N PHE A 260 3.19 12.65 8.78
CA PHE A 260 1.95 11.97 9.15
C PHE A 260 1.84 11.69 10.65
N GLU A 261 2.95 11.34 11.30
CA GLU A 261 3.00 11.10 12.76
C GLU A 261 2.53 12.34 13.55
N GLY A 262 3.12 13.51 13.26
CA GLY A 262 2.72 14.77 13.88
C GLY A 262 1.27 15.14 13.57
N PHE A 263 0.85 14.92 12.32
CA PHE A 263 -0.54 15.14 11.90
C PHE A 263 -1.54 14.26 12.67
N LEU A 264 -1.25 12.97 12.88
CA LEU A 264 -2.10 12.07 13.65
C LEU A 264 -2.15 12.48 15.12
N LYS A 265 -1.01 12.86 15.70
CA LYS A 265 -0.95 13.37 17.07
C LYS A 265 -1.86 14.58 17.26
N ASP A 266 -1.79 15.56 16.36
CA ASP A 266 -2.63 16.76 16.39
C ASP A 266 -4.12 16.43 16.20
N MET A 267 -4.43 15.50 15.29
CA MET A 267 -5.79 15.03 15.05
C MET A 267 -6.39 14.35 16.28
N PHE A 268 -5.71 13.35 16.85
CA PHE A 268 -6.21 12.62 18.02
C PHE A 268 -6.28 13.51 19.27
N GLN A 269 -5.34 14.45 19.44
CA GLN A 269 -5.43 15.45 20.50
C GLN A 269 -6.68 16.33 20.31
N THR A 270 -6.95 16.78 19.08
CA THR A 270 -8.17 17.56 18.77
C THR A 270 -9.45 16.77 19.05
N MET A 271 -9.47 15.48 18.74
CA MET A 271 -10.60 14.60 19.05
C MET A 271 -10.81 14.49 20.55
N LYS A 272 -9.74 14.28 21.32
CA LYS A 272 -9.77 14.20 22.79
C LYS A 272 -10.28 15.49 23.42
N ASP A 273 -9.75 16.65 23.00
CA ASP A 273 -10.14 17.96 23.53
C ASP A 273 -11.60 18.32 23.24
N LYS A 274 -12.16 17.77 22.16
CA LYS A 274 -13.55 17.97 21.74
C LYS A 274 -14.50 16.85 22.15
N HIS A 275 -14.02 15.82 22.87
CA HIS A 275 -14.80 14.65 23.25
C HIS A 275 -15.44 13.93 22.05
N ILE A 276 -14.65 13.72 20.99
CA ILE A 276 -15.09 13.07 19.75
C ILE A 276 -14.64 11.60 19.76
N ASP A 277 -15.61 10.70 19.87
CA ASP A 277 -15.36 9.25 19.92
C ASP A 277 -15.70 8.53 18.62
N ASN A 278 -16.07 9.25 17.55
CA ASN A 278 -16.40 8.66 16.25
C ASN A 278 -15.36 9.07 15.19
N LEU A 279 -14.73 8.08 14.57
CA LEU A 279 -13.73 8.26 13.51
C LEU A 279 -14.19 7.57 12.23
N ILE A 280 -14.24 8.33 11.13
CA ILE A 280 -14.34 7.78 9.78
C ILE A 280 -12.99 7.98 9.10
N VAL A 281 -12.34 6.89 8.71
CA VAL A 281 -11.15 6.90 7.87
C VAL A 281 -11.56 6.58 6.44
N ASP A 282 -11.25 7.46 5.50
CA ASP A 282 -11.54 7.26 4.08
C ASP A 282 -10.26 6.98 3.29
N ILE A 283 -10.22 5.80 2.67
CA ILE A 283 -9.14 5.37 1.76
C ILE A 283 -9.71 5.00 0.37
N ARG A 284 -10.92 5.46 0.04
CA ARG A 284 -11.48 5.33 -1.31
C ARG A 284 -10.57 6.06 -2.29
N ASP A 285 -10.37 5.46 -3.47
CA ASP A 285 -9.49 5.98 -4.52
C ASP A 285 -8.00 6.13 -4.13
N ASN A 286 -7.57 5.56 -2.99
CA ASN A 286 -6.17 5.54 -2.57
C ASN A 286 -5.38 4.39 -3.23
N PRO A 287 -4.39 4.68 -4.10
CA PRO A 287 -3.63 3.65 -4.83
C PRO A 287 -2.56 2.96 -3.96
N GLY A 288 -2.42 3.36 -2.69
CA GLY A 288 -1.39 2.92 -1.76
C GLY A 288 -0.18 3.85 -1.75
N GLY A 289 1.01 3.26 -1.56
CA GLY A 289 2.26 3.97 -1.35
C GLY A 289 3.05 3.35 -0.20
N VAL A 290 3.52 4.17 0.73
CA VAL A 290 4.31 3.78 1.89
C VAL A 290 3.40 3.16 2.95
N ASP A 291 3.53 1.86 3.18
CA ASP A 291 2.76 1.08 4.16
C ASP A 291 2.92 1.57 5.60
N ARG A 292 4.03 2.25 5.92
CA ARG A 292 4.28 2.89 7.22
C ARG A 292 3.12 3.76 7.69
N LEU A 293 2.42 4.49 6.81
CA LEU A 293 1.28 5.31 7.24
C LEU A 293 0.17 4.46 7.86
N GLY A 294 -0.11 3.29 7.30
CA GLY A 294 -1.05 2.33 7.89
C GLY A 294 -0.57 1.86 9.26
N THR A 295 0.73 1.58 9.40
CA THR A 295 1.34 1.17 10.67
C THR A 295 1.21 2.26 11.74
N GLU A 296 1.54 3.52 11.39
CA GLU A 296 1.45 4.64 12.33
C GLU A 296 -0.01 4.82 12.80
N LEU A 297 -0.98 4.80 11.88
CA LEU A 297 -2.39 4.92 12.25
C LEU A 297 -2.88 3.76 13.12
N ILE A 298 -2.52 2.51 12.82
CA ILE A 298 -2.89 1.35 13.66
C ILE A 298 -2.28 1.48 15.06
N SER A 299 -1.10 2.08 15.21
CA SER A 299 -0.48 2.26 16.53
C SER A 299 -1.31 3.15 17.47
N HIS A 300 -2.15 4.04 16.92
CA HIS A 300 -3.12 4.80 17.69
C HIS A 300 -4.44 4.06 17.95
N LEU A 301 -4.70 2.94 17.27
CA LEU A 301 -5.97 2.21 17.32
C LEU A 301 -5.85 0.87 18.08
N TYR A 302 -4.63 0.42 18.35
CA TYR A 302 -4.39 -0.92 18.89
C TYR A 302 -3.29 -0.90 19.95
N ASP A 303 -3.57 -1.57 21.06
CA ASP A 303 -2.76 -1.60 22.29
C ASP A 303 -1.87 -2.85 22.40
N LYS A 304 -2.04 -3.82 21.48
CA LYS A 304 -1.27 -5.06 21.43
C LYS A 304 -0.23 -5.03 20.31
N PRO A 305 0.81 -5.88 20.38
CA PRO A 305 1.73 -6.05 19.26
C PRO A 305 0.98 -6.45 17.99
N PHE A 306 1.28 -5.80 16.87
CA PHE A 306 0.61 -6.06 15.59
C PHE A 306 1.57 -6.02 14.40
N SER A 307 1.12 -6.53 13.27
CA SER A 307 1.74 -6.32 11.96
C SER A 307 0.67 -6.25 10.88
N GLN A 308 0.89 -5.46 9.84
CA GLN A 308 -0.04 -5.40 8.69
C GLN A 308 0.02 -6.65 7.80
N VAL A 309 0.94 -7.58 8.08
CA VAL A 309 1.12 -8.83 7.34
C VAL A 309 1.40 -9.96 8.34
N SER A 310 1.36 -11.21 7.88
CA SER A 310 1.72 -12.38 8.70
C SER A 310 2.87 -13.19 8.12
N ARG A 311 3.05 -13.12 6.79
CA ARG A 311 4.11 -13.78 6.04
C ARG A 311 4.43 -12.96 4.79
N VAL A 312 5.70 -12.95 4.42
CA VAL A 312 6.19 -12.38 3.16
C VAL A 312 7.04 -13.43 2.46
N ASP A 313 6.66 -13.82 1.25
CA ASP A 313 7.42 -14.72 0.41
C ASP A 313 8.18 -13.91 -0.64
N ILE A 314 9.51 -14.07 -0.66
CA ILE A 314 10.42 -13.36 -1.55
C ILE A 314 11.07 -14.36 -2.48
N LYS A 315 11.05 -14.09 -3.78
CA LYS A 315 11.85 -14.87 -4.72
C LYS A 315 13.25 -14.27 -4.82
N VAL A 316 14.25 -15.08 -4.50
CA VAL A 316 15.65 -14.66 -4.55
C VAL A 316 16.07 -14.55 -6.00
N SER A 317 16.45 -13.34 -6.40
CA SER A 317 16.98 -13.07 -7.74
C SER A 317 18.20 -12.16 -7.66
N GLU A 318 18.98 -12.08 -8.73
CA GLU A 318 20.11 -11.14 -8.79
C GLU A 318 19.64 -9.69 -8.63
N GLN A 319 18.41 -9.40 -9.07
CA GLN A 319 17.80 -8.08 -9.07
C GLN A 319 17.26 -7.65 -7.69
N THR A 320 16.78 -8.60 -6.88
CA THR A 320 16.08 -8.30 -5.62
C THR A 320 16.93 -8.51 -4.37
N ASN A 321 18.17 -8.98 -4.53
CA ASN A 321 19.24 -9.20 -3.56
C ASN A 321 19.58 -10.70 -3.38
N SER A 322 20.75 -11.11 -3.88
CA SER A 322 21.27 -12.48 -3.72
C SER A 322 21.79 -12.79 -2.31
N ALA A 323 21.86 -11.79 -1.41
CA ALA A 323 22.32 -12.00 -0.04
C ALA A 323 21.35 -12.83 0.81
N TYR A 324 20.08 -12.94 0.41
CA TYR A 324 19.09 -13.70 1.16
C TYR A 324 19.22 -15.22 1.03
N GLY A 325 19.87 -15.73 -0.01
CA GLY A 325 19.91 -17.17 -0.28
C GLY A 325 20.34 -17.51 -1.70
N LYS A 326 20.03 -18.74 -2.14
CA LYS A 326 20.37 -19.17 -3.50
C LYS A 326 19.35 -18.60 -4.50
N ILE A 327 19.85 -18.08 -5.62
CA ILE A 327 19.01 -17.59 -6.72
C ILE A 327 18.01 -18.67 -7.15
N GLY A 328 16.73 -18.28 -7.25
CA GLY A 328 15.61 -19.14 -7.61
C GLY A 328 14.81 -19.67 -6.42
N ASP A 329 15.35 -19.61 -5.20
CA ASP A 329 14.62 -20.02 -3.99
C ASP A 329 13.47 -19.05 -3.66
N ILE A 330 12.43 -19.57 -3.00
CA ILE A 330 11.38 -18.76 -2.36
C ILE A 330 11.62 -18.77 -0.86
N LEU A 331 11.84 -17.59 -0.29
CA LEU A 331 12.08 -17.40 1.14
C LEU A 331 10.82 -16.85 1.80
N SER A 332 10.27 -17.60 2.75
CA SER A 332 9.13 -17.18 3.56
C SER A 332 9.62 -16.59 4.88
N GLN A 333 9.30 -15.32 5.11
CA GLN A 333 9.68 -14.59 6.33
C GLN A 333 8.44 -14.20 7.13
N LYS A 334 8.56 -14.26 8.45
CA LYS A 334 7.58 -13.64 9.36
C LYS A 334 7.94 -12.16 9.52
N PRO A 335 6.95 -11.27 9.58
CA PRO A 335 7.22 -9.86 9.79
C PRO A 335 7.69 -9.59 11.21
N LYS A 336 8.38 -8.48 11.40
CA LYS A 336 8.58 -7.91 12.74
C LYS A 336 7.24 -7.37 13.25
N MET A 337 7.00 -7.59 14.53
CA MET A 337 5.85 -7.00 15.21
C MET A 337 6.14 -5.54 15.57
N VAL A 338 5.13 -4.70 15.41
CA VAL A 338 5.11 -3.31 15.83
C VAL A 338 4.46 -3.25 17.21
N PHE A 339 4.99 -2.40 18.07
CA PHE A 339 4.56 -2.24 19.45
C PHE A 339 4.11 -0.81 19.67
N ASN A 340 2.93 -0.63 20.29
CA ASN A 340 2.44 0.69 20.66
C ASN A 340 3.24 1.21 21.86
N GLN A 341 3.97 2.32 21.66
CA GLN A 341 4.82 2.92 22.70
C GLN A 341 4.03 3.84 23.65
N HIS A 342 2.76 4.14 23.36
CA HIS A 342 1.95 5.15 24.04
C HIS A 342 0.53 4.67 24.34
N LEU A 343 0.41 3.59 25.10
CA LEU A 343 -0.88 2.94 25.44
C LEU A 343 -1.95 3.91 26.00
N SER A 344 -1.54 4.94 26.76
CA SER A 344 -2.44 5.95 27.34
C SER A 344 -3.09 6.90 26.33
N ASN A 345 -2.64 6.87 25.07
CA ASN A 345 -3.16 7.67 23.96
C ASN A 345 -3.83 6.81 22.87
N THR A 346 -4.14 5.56 23.17
CA THR A 346 -4.87 4.68 22.26
C THR A 346 -6.32 5.18 22.14
N PHE A 347 -6.79 5.32 20.91
CA PHE A 347 -8.18 5.62 20.61
C PHE A 347 -9.03 4.37 20.80
N ASP A 348 -10.04 4.47 21.65
CA ASP A 348 -10.97 3.41 22.03
C ASP A 348 -12.41 3.66 21.53
N GLY A 349 -12.59 4.69 20.70
CA GLY A 349 -13.87 5.04 20.10
C GLY A 349 -14.26 4.18 18.89
N ARG A 350 -15.37 4.56 18.25
CA ARG A 350 -15.94 3.87 17.09
C ARG A 350 -15.19 4.23 15.82
N LEU A 351 -14.84 3.23 15.01
CA LEU A 351 -14.12 3.42 13.75
C LEU A 351 -14.87 2.82 12.57
N CYS A 352 -15.11 3.62 11.54
CA CYS A 352 -15.48 3.14 10.21
C CYS A 352 -14.36 3.39 9.21
N LEU A 353 -14.05 2.40 8.38
CA LEU A 353 -13.11 2.51 7.28
C LEU A 353 -13.87 2.47 5.95
N LEU A 354 -13.73 3.50 5.11
CA LEU A 354 -14.35 3.54 3.79
C LEU A 354 -13.39 3.02 2.72
N THR A 355 -13.83 2.02 1.96
CA THR A 355 -13.04 1.40 0.88
C THR A 355 -13.80 1.40 -0.45
N ASN A 356 -13.08 1.34 -1.57
CA ASN A 356 -13.70 1.10 -2.87
C ASN A 356 -12.81 0.26 -3.80
N ARG A 357 -13.28 0.04 -5.03
CA ARG A 357 -12.56 -0.72 -6.07
C ARG A 357 -11.20 -0.15 -6.48
N ASN A 358 -10.86 1.07 -6.04
CA ASN A 358 -9.60 1.74 -6.31
C ASN A 358 -8.66 1.81 -5.09
N SER A 359 -9.12 1.39 -3.90
CA SER A 359 -8.24 1.19 -2.73
C SER A 359 -7.28 0.03 -3.01
N PHE A 360 -5.98 0.33 -3.19
CA PHE A 360 -5.00 -0.62 -3.73
C PHE A 360 -3.68 -0.63 -2.94
N SER A 361 -2.91 -1.72 -3.05
CA SER A 361 -1.59 -1.88 -2.44
C SER A 361 -1.59 -1.69 -0.91
N ALA A 362 -0.80 -0.73 -0.39
CA ALA A 362 -0.73 -0.44 1.03
C ALA A 362 -2.09 -0.05 1.64
N ALA A 363 -3.00 0.55 0.87
CA ALA A 363 -4.36 0.83 1.33
C ALA A 363 -5.15 -0.46 1.57
N SER A 364 -4.96 -1.49 0.73
CA SER A 364 -5.55 -2.82 0.94
C SER A 364 -4.91 -3.56 2.12
N MET A 365 -3.60 -3.39 2.36
CA MET A 365 -2.92 -3.94 3.56
C MET A 365 -3.50 -3.33 4.84
N PHE A 366 -3.65 -2.01 4.87
CA PHE A 366 -4.27 -1.31 6.00
C PHE A 366 -5.72 -1.75 6.21
N ALA A 367 -6.52 -1.86 5.14
CA ALA A 367 -7.88 -2.37 5.24
C ALA A 367 -7.93 -3.83 5.76
N SER A 368 -7.00 -4.69 5.34
CA SER A 368 -6.86 -6.04 5.87
C SER A 368 -6.58 -6.01 7.37
N ALA A 369 -5.68 -5.15 7.83
CA ALA A 369 -5.34 -5.02 9.23
C ALA A 369 -6.49 -4.48 10.09
N ILE A 370 -7.18 -3.42 9.66
CA ILE A 370 -8.39 -2.94 10.35
C ILE A 370 -9.41 -4.06 10.51
N LYS A 371 -9.62 -4.86 9.45
CA LYS A 371 -10.59 -5.95 9.48
C LYS A 371 -10.13 -7.14 10.33
N ASP A 372 -8.89 -7.58 10.20
CA ASP A 372 -8.37 -8.81 10.81
C ASP A 372 -8.05 -8.63 12.30
N TYR A 373 -7.68 -7.43 12.73
CA TYR A 373 -7.57 -7.08 14.15
C TYR A 373 -8.87 -6.56 14.74
N HIS A 374 -9.93 -6.50 13.93
CA HIS A 374 -11.25 -6.05 14.34
C HIS A 374 -11.27 -4.61 14.88
N LEU A 375 -10.43 -3.72 14.35
CA LEU A 375 -10.27 -2.35 14.85
C LEU A 375 -11.43 -1.42 14.47
N GLY A 376 -12.32 -1.87 13.57
CA GLY A 376 -13.50 -1.13 13.18
C GLY A 376 -14.24 -1.74 12.00
N ILE A 377 -15.25 -1.02 11.52
CA ILE A 377 -16.17 -1.48 10.50
C ILE A 377 -15.78 -0.94 9.12
N VAL A 378 -15.29 -1.83 8.26
CA VAL A 378 -15.10 -1.57 6.82
C VAL A 378 -16.45 -1.45 6.08
N ILE A 379 -16.66 -0.34 5.38
CA ILE A 379 -17.88 0.00 4.63
C ILE A 379 -17.48 0.42 3.21
N GLY A 380 -18.24 0.02 2.20
CA GLY A 380 -18.06 0.48 0.83
C GLY A 380 -17.97 -0.68 -0.14
N GLU A 381 -16.94 -0.70 -0.98
CA GLU A 381 -16.71 -1.81 -1.91
C GLU A 381 -15.44 -2.60 -1.55
N GLU A 382 -15.42 -3.88 -1.93
CA GLU A 382 -14.21 -4.70 -1.84
C GLU A 382 -13.01 -3.98 -2.49
N THR A 383 -11.87 -3.96 -1.80
CA THR A 383 -10.67 -3.23 -2.24
C THR A 383 -10.18 -3.69 -3.60
N GLY A 384 -9.66 -2.77 -4.41
CA GLY A 384 -9.06 -3.10 -5.70
C GLY A 384 -7.87 -4.04 -5.58
N GLY A 385 -7.01 -3.79 -4.59
CA GLY A 385 -5.90 -4.68 -4.22
C GLY A 385 -6.41 -5.90 -3.47
N LEU A 386 -5.73 -7.04 -3.64
CA LEU A 386 -6.05 -8.25 -2.90
C LEU A 386 -5.71 -8.09 -1.41
N ALA A 387 -6.43 -8.78 -0.54
CA ALA A 387 -6.12 -8.81 0.88
C ALA A 387 -4.75 -9.47 1.13
N THR A 388 -4.49 -10.56 0.39
CA THR A 388 -3.19 -11.23 0.25
C THR A 388 -2.71 -11.01 -1.18
N GLN A 389 -1.59 -10.31 -1.36
CA GLN A 389 -1.24 -9.68 -2.64
C GLN A 389 0.21 -9.85 -3.01
N TYR A 390 0.49 -9.80 -4.31
CA TYR A 390 1.83 -9.48 -4.78
C TYR A 390 2.10 -7.99 -4.59
N GLY A 391 3.35 -7.63 -4.36
CA GLY A 391 3.74 -6.24 -4.14
C GLY A 391 5.25 -6.11 -4.04
N ASN A 392 5.69 -4.95 -3.54
CA ASN A 392 7.08 -4.51 -3.53
C ASN A 392 7.67 -4.51 -4.95
N ILE A 393 7.66 -3.33 -5.56
CA ILE A 393 7.87 -3.20 -7.00
C ILE A 393 9.36 -3.11 -7.31
N TYR A 394 9.84 -4.00 -8.19
CA TYR A 394 11.12 -3.84 -8.88
C TYR A 394 10.88 -3.20 -10.26
N PHE A 395 11.69 -2.21 -10.60
CA PHE A 395 11.64 -1.52 -11.90
C PHE A 395 12.87 -1.86 -12.75
N PHE A 396 12.67 -2.05 -14.05
CA PHE A 396 13.74 -2.18 -15.03
C PHE A 396 13.29 -1.64 -16.39
N ASN A 397 14.25 -1.37 -17.27
CA ASN A 397 13.98 -0.94 -18.65
C ASN A 397 14.36 -2.06 -19.61
N LEU A 398 13.60 -2.21 -20.70
CA LEU A 398 13.99 -3.09 -21.80
C LEU A 398 15.23 -2.56 -22.54
N PRO A 399 16.17 -3.42 -22.96
CA PRO A 399 17.50 -2.99 -23.42
C PRO A 399 17.49 -2.07 -24.66
N HIS A 400 16.54 -2.23 -25.57
CA HIS A 400 16.52 -1.49 -26.85
C HIS A 400 15.38 -0.47 -26.95
N SER A 401 14.17 -0.86 -26.57
CA SER A 401 12.99 0.03 -26.55
C SER A 401 13.01 1.01 -25.36
N GLN A 402 13.74 0.69 -24.30
CA GLN A 402 13.72 1.45 -23.03
C GLN A 402 12.32 1.57 -22.41
N LEU A 403 11.37 0.72 -22.82
CA LEU A 403 10.08 0.62 -22.14
C LEU A 403 10.31 0.23 -20.69
N LYS A 404 9.75 1.02 -19.76
CA LYS A 404 9.84 0.79 -18.33
C LYS A 404 8.87 -0.32 -17.94
N VAL A 405 9.37 -1.28 -17.18
CA VAL A 405 8.62 -2.42 -16.67
C VAL A 405 8.66 -2.38 -15.16
N CYS A 406 7.54 -2.74 -14.54
CA CYS A 406 7.44 -2.99 -13.12
C CYS A 406 7.04 -4.44 -12.87
N VAL A 407 7.58 -5.05 -11.83
CA VAL A 407 7.28 -6.43 -11.44
C VAL A 407 7.26 -6.56 -9.92
N SER A 408 6.30 -7.29 -9.38
CA SER A 408 6.27 -7.63 -7.95
C SER A 408 7.43 -8.54 -7.60
N SER A 409 8.11 -8.27 -6.49
CA SER A 409 9.16 -9.16 -5.96
C SER A 409 8.74 -9.90 -4.70
N LYS A 410 7.60 -9.55 -4.09
CA LYS A 410 7.12 -10.14 -2.84
C LYS A 410 5.67 -10.60 -2.97
N TYR A 411 5.33 -11.69 -2.28
CA TYR A 411 3.96 -12.12 -2.04
C TYR A 411 3.67 -11.96 -0.54
N ILE A 412 2.65 -11.18 -0.23
CA ILE A 412 2.39 -10.63 1.09
C ILE A 412 1.06 -11.21 1.59
N VAL A 413 1.14 -11.99 2.67
CA VAL A 413 -0.03 -12.60 3.31
C VAL A 413 -0.58 -11.69 4.39
N ARG A 414 -1.90 -11.48 4.35
CA ARG A 414 -2.64 -10.63 5.31
C ARG A 414 -2.47 -11.06 6.78
N PRO A 415 -2.80 -10.21 7.76
CA PRO A 415 -2.55 -10.46 9.18
C PRO A 415 -3.12 -11.77 9.74
N ASN A 416 -4.32 -12.17 9.33
CA ASN A 416 -4.94 -13.41 9.83
C ASN A 416 -4.31 -14.70 9.26
N GLY A 417 -3.35 -14.59 8.34
CA GLY A 417 -2.67 -15.73 7.71
C GLY A 417 -3.40 -16.37 6.53
N GLU A 418 -4.62 -15.92 6.21
CA GLU A 418 -5.39 -16.49 5.10
C GLU A 418 -4.85 -16.04 3.73
N GLU A 419 -4.68 -16.99 2.84
CA GLU A 419 -4.35 -16.72 1.45
C GLU A 419 -5.63 -16.70 0.60
N THR A 420 -5.97 -15.52 0.07
CA THR A 420 -7.19 -15.32 -0.70
C THR A 420 -6.92 -14.57 -2.00
N LYS A 421 -7.67 -14.90 -3.05
CA LYS A 421 -7.66 -14.19 -4.34
C LYS A 421 -8.71 -13.07 -4.40
N ARG A 422 -9.17 -12.60 -3.24
CA ARG A 422 -10.13 -11.52 -3.08
C ARG A 422 -9.46 -10.30 -2.45
N GLY A 423 -9.98 -9.12 -2.76
CA GLY A 423 -9.72 -7.93 -1.97
C GLY A 423 -10.34 -8.06 -0.58
N VAL A 424 -10.10 -7.04 0.25
CA VAL A 424 -10.72 -6.94 1.57
C VAL A 424 -12.21 -6.69 1.35
N GLN A 425 -13.02 -7.70 1.64
CA GLN A 425 -14.47 -7.56 1.63
C GLN A 425 -14.88 -6.55 2.71
N PRO A 426 -15.79 -5.61 2.45
CA PRO A 426 -16.34 -4.78 3.50
C PRO A 426 -17.21 -5.63 4.44
N HIS A 427 -17.52 -5.12 5.62
CA HIS A 427 -18.62 -5.66 6.44
C HIS A 427 -19.96 -5.28 5.81
N TYR A 428 -20.06 -4.04 5.30
CA TYR A 428 -21.23 -3.55 4.57
C TYR A 428 -20.86 -3.14 3.16
N GLN A 429 -21.39 -3.89 2.18
CA GLN A 429 -21.24 -3.55 0.77
C GLN A 429 -22.16 -2.36 0.43
N VAL A 430 -21.58 -1.19 0.24
CA VAL A 430 -22.25 0.05 -0.15
C VAL A 430 -21.55 0.63 -1.37
N THR A 431 -22.22 0.65 -2.50
CA THR A 431 -21.64 1.15 -3.76
C THR A 431 -22.16 2.55 -4.05
N GLN A 432 -21.24 3.47 -4.33
CA GLN A 432 -21.57 4.79 -4.86
C GLN A 432 -22.30 4.64 -6.20
N SER A 433 -23.55 5.07 -6.28
CA SER A 433 -24.31 4.99 -7.53
C SER A 433 -23.93 6.12 -8.49
N VAL A 434 -24.02 5.85 -9.80
CA VAL A 434 -23.83 6.89 -10.84
C VAL A 434 -24.77 8.07 -10.60
N LYS A 435 -26.03 7.78 -10.23
CA LYS A 435 -27.04 8.80 -9.92
C LYS A 435 -26.62 9.68 -8.75
N ASP A 436 -26.16 9.11 -7.66
CA ASP A 436 -25.77 9.89 -6.48
C ASP A 436 -24.49 10.69 -6.77
N ARG A 437 -23.55 10.09 -7.53
CA ARG A 437 -22.30 10.75 -7.93
C ARG A 437 -22.54 12.01 -8.75
N ILE A 438 -23.41 11.94 -9.76
CA ILE A 438 -23.75 13.12 -10.60
C ILE A 438 -24.60 14.16 -9.85
N ASN A 439 -25.23 13.78 -8.74
CA ASN A 439 -25.96 14.70 -7.86
C ASN A 439 -25.12 15.18 -6.67
N HIS A 440 -23.82 14.91 -6.66
CA HIS A 440 -22.89 15.27 -5.57
C HIS A 440 -23.31 14.71 -4.20
N GLN A 441 -23.91 13.53 -4.18
CA GLN A 441 -24.31 12.79 -2.98
C GLN A 441 -23.33 11.65 -2.75
N ASP A 442 -22.73 11.62 -1.56
CA ASP A 442 -21.84 10.53 -1.14
C ASP A 442 -22.62 9.45 -0.40
N THR A 443 -22.99 8.39 -1.12
CA THR A 443 -23.81 7.29 -0.59
C THR A 443 -23.10 6.56 0.55
N VAL A 444 -21.78 6.36 0.41
CA VAL A 444 -20.98 5.55 1.33
C VAL A 444 -20.73 6.32 2.63
N LEU A 445 -20.38 7.61 2.54
CA LEU A 445 -20.20 8.46 3.71
C LEU A 445 -21.53 8.67 4.45
N ALA A 446 -22.63 8.88 3.72
CA ALA A 446 -23.95 9.02 4.33
C ALA A 446 -24.33 7.77 5.15
N PHE A 447 -24.11 6.58 4.59
CA PHE A 447 -24.33 5.31 5.28
C PHE A 447 -23.43 5.18 6.52
N ALA A 448 -22.12 5.45 6.40
CA ALA A 448 -21.19 5.32 7.52
C ALA A 448 -21.54 6.26 8.69
N LYS A 449 -21.98 7.49 8.39
CA LYS A 449 -22.47 8.42 9.40
C LYS A 449 -23.68 7.85 10.14
N ASP A 450 -24.67 7.37 9.41
CA ASP A 450 -25.90 6.79 9.98
C ASP A 450 -25.58 5.56 10.86
N TYR A 451 -24.73 4.68 10.35
CA TYR A 451 -24.30 3.47 11.04
C TYR A 451 -23.64 3.75 12.39
N LEU A 452 -22.72 4.73 12.45
CA LEU A 452 -22.02 5.12 13.68
C LEU A 452 -22.97 5.53 14.81
N TYR A 453 -24.12 6.13 14.49
CA TYR A 453 -25.08 6.59 15.49
C TYR A 453 -26.09 5.55 15.94
N HIS A 454 -26.48 4.66 15.04
CA HIS A 454 -27.69 3.87 15.24
C HIS A 454 -27.43 2.38 15.44
N GLU A 455 -26.40 1.83 14.79
CA GLU A 455 -26.22 0.38 14.72
C GLU A 455 -24.85 -0.10 15.20
N TYR A 456 -23.85 0.79 15.30
CA TYR A 456 -22.46 0.41 15.60
C TYR A 456 -22.36 -0.48 16.85
N ASP A 457 -22.78 0.00 18.02
CA ASP A 457 -22.59 -0.75 19.28
C ASP A 457 -23.39 -2.08 19.29
N LYS A 458 -24.54 -2.10 18.63
CA LYS A 458 -25.40 -3.29 18.58
C LYS A 458 -24.81 -4.38 17.70
N GLU A 459 -24.29 -4.01 16.53
CA GLU A 459 -23.83 -4.96 15.52
C GLU A 459 -22.35 -5.31 15.69
N TYR A 460 -21.52 -4.36 16.12
CA TYR A 460 -20.12 -4.60 16.43
C TYR A 460 -19.96 -5.64 17.56
N ASN A 461 -20.78 -5.56 18.61
CA ASN A 461 -20.81 -6.55 19.69
C ASN A 461 -21.28 -7.94 19.23
N GLN A 462 -22.14 -8.02 18.20
CA GLN A 462 -22.61 -9.29 17.64
C GLN A 462 -21.54 -10.00 16.79
N LEU A 463 -20.56 -9.26 16.26
CA LEU A 463 -19.41 -9.83 15.56
C LEU A 463 -18.41 -10.53 16.50
N GLY A 464 -18.61 -10.44 17.82
CA GLY A 464 -17.71 -10.99 18.83
C GLY A 464 -16.40 -10.20 18.96
N TYR A 465 -16.38 -8.96 18.46
CA TYR A 465 -15.25 -8.06 18.53
C TYR A 465 -15.22 -7.44 19.93
N ASN A 466 -14.49 -8.06 20.85
CA ASN A 466 -14.29 -7.54 22.21
C ASN A 466 -13.29 -6.37 22.20
N VAL A 467 -13.70 -5.23 21.64
CA VAL A 467 -13.04 -3.94 21.86
C VAL A 467 -13.93 -3.16 22.81
N GLY A 468 -13.42 -2.84 24.00
CA GLY A 468 -14.18 -2.13 25.04
C GLY A 468 -14.59 -2.93 26.28
N GLU A 469 -14.04 -4.13 26.54
CA GLU A 469 -13.85 -4.48 27.96
C GLU A 469 -12.84 -3.46 28.50
N ALA A 470 -13.36 -2.39 29.09
CA ALA A 470 -12.58 -1.39 29.77
C ALA A 470 -11.73 -2.11 30.82
N PHE A 471 -10.46 -2.34 30.53
CA PHE A 471 -9.51 -2.66 31.57
C PHE A 471 -9.50 -1.45 32.48
N THR A 472 -10.00 -1.65 33.70
CA THR A 472 -9.92 -0.65 34.75
C THR A 472 -8.44 -0.40 35.02
N TYR A 473 -7.90 0.67 34.46
CA TYR A 473 -6.60 1.19 34.85
C TYR A 473 -6.69 1.57 36.32
N ILE A 474 -5.99 0.82 37.18
CA ILE A 474 -5.73 1.26 38.54
C ILE A 474 -4.73 2.40 38.41
N LYS A 475 -5.23 3.63 38.48
CA LYS A 475 -4.40 4.83 38.63
C LYS A 475 -3.71 4.70 39.99
N LEU A 476 -2.43 4.36 39.98
CA LEU A 476 -1.60 4.45 41.19
C LEU A 476 -1.36 5.93 41.44
N ASP A 477 -1.85 6.44 42.58
CA ASP A 477 -1.62 7.82 42.99
C ASP A 477 -0.12 8.01 43.26
N HIS A 478 0.50 8.87 42.45
CA HIS A 478 1.92 9.17 42.52
C HIS A 478 2.17 10.25 43.59
N SER A 479 2.60 9.85 44.79
CA SER A 479 3.24 10.78 45.73
C SER A 479 4.70 10.49 46.06
N ASP A 480 5.26 9.29 45.77
CA ASP A 480 6.58 8.94 46.33
C ASP A 480 7.55 8.23 45.37
N TYR A 481 7.65 8.67 44.11
CA TYR A 481 8.70 8.21 43.21
C TYR A 481 9.41 9.37 42.50
N GLN A 482 10.29 10.04 43.25
CA GLN A 482 11.40 10.80 42.67
C GLN A 482 12.65 9.92 42.71
N THR A 483 13.01 9.27 41.61
CA THR A 483 14.40 9.29 41.11
C THR A 483 14.48 8.82 39.65
N SER A 484 14.80 9.79 38.78
CA SER A 484 15.63 9.68 37.57
C SER A 484 15.26 8.68 36.47
N ILE A 485 14.52 9.15 35.47
CA ILE A 485 14.84 8.90 34.04
C ILE A 485 14.55 10.20 33.27
N GLU A 486 15.62 10.95 32.94
CA GLU A 486 15.59 12.06 31.97
C GLU A 486 16.69 11.84 30.92
N ALA A 487 16.35 12.21 29.69
CA ALA A 487 17.14 12.23 28.45
C ALA A 487 17.47 10.85 27.85
N ILE A 488 17.20 10.59 26.56
CA ILE A 488 17.76 11.31 25.41
C ILE A 488 16.75 11.38 24.24
N TYR A 489 16.49 12.59 23.77
CA TYR A 489 16.07 12.89 22.40
C TYR A 489 17.32 13.12 21.52
N THR A 490 17.13 13.00 20.20
CA THR A 490 17.87 13.54 19.04
C THR A 490 18.77 12.61 18.19
N MET A 491 18.52 12.75 16.87
CA MET A 491 19.30 12.42 15.66
C MET A 491 19.29 10.97 15.16
N TYR A 492 18.58 10.70 14.05
CA TYR A 492 19.18 10.56 12.72
C TYR A 492 18.15 10.80 11.61
N ASP A 493 18.45 11.80 10.79
CA ASP A 493 17.85 12.07 9.49
C ASP A 493 18.69 11.34 8.42
N THR A 494 18.10 11.13 7.24
CA THR A 494 18.72 10.81 5.95
C THR A 494 19.25 9.39 5.63
N TYR A 495 18.58 8.80 4.64
CA TYR A 495 19.00 7.74 3.69
C TYR A 495 19.21 6.30 4.21
N GLN A 496 18.56 5.36 3.49
CA GLN A 496 18.63 3.89 3.61
C GLN A 496 17.80 3.22 4.72
N TYR A 497 16.47 3.12 4.53
CA TYR A 497 15.64 2.26 5.38
C TYR A 497 14.99 1.05 4.69
N ASP A 498 15.14 0.88 3.37
CA ASP A 498 14.92 -0.41 2.70
C ASP A 498 16.11 -1.39 2.91
N LEU A 499 17.24 -0.85 3.39
CA LEU A 499 18.44 -1.44 4.01
C LEU A 499 18.26 -2.43 5.18
N ILE A 500 17.40 -2.05 6.12
CA ILE A 500 17.55 -2.40 7.55
C ILE A 500 16.48 -3.39 8.04
N TYR A 501 15.53 -3.74 7.18
CA TYR A 501 14.70 -4.94 7.38
C TYR A 501 15.40 -6.24 6.95
N ASP A 502 16.58 -6.13 6.35
CA ASP A 502 17.39 -7.21 5.79
C ASP A 502 18.56 -7.70 6.66
N MET A 503 18.85 -7.04 7.78
CA MET A 503 20.03 -7.35 8.60
C MET A 503 19.71 -7.75 10.04
N LEU A 504 18.70 -8.59 10.25
CA LEU A 504 18.61 -9.36 11.49
C LEU A 504 18.42 -10.83 11.12
N SER A 505 19.53 -11.51 10.84
CA SER A 505 19.57 -12.97 10.81
C SER A 505 19.25 -13.51 12.20
N ASP A 506 18.84 -14.79 12.27
CA ASP A 506 18.67 -15.54 13.53
C ASP A 506 19.91 -15.46 14.46
N ASP A 507 21.08 -15.05 13.93
CA ASP A 507 22.33 -14.89 14.69
C ASP A 507 22.32 -13.77 15.75
N ASN A 508 21.34 -12.86 15.73
CA ASN A 508 21.21 -11.79 16.71
C ASN A 508 20.24 -12.09 17.87
N GLN A 509 19.51 -13.21 17.84
CA GLN A 509 18.76 -13.69 19.00
C GLN A 509 19.73 -14.37 19.98
N LYS A 510 20.06 -13.69 21.08
CA LYS A 510 20.66 -14.38 22.22
C LYS A 510 19.57 -14.94 23.12
N ILE A 511 19.62 -16.24 23.36
CA ILE A 511 18.83 -16.91 24.40
C ILE A 511 19.22 -16.27 25.74
N ILE A 512 18.24 -15.67 26.42
CA ILE A 512 18.44 -15.14 27.76
C ILE A 512 18.81 -16.30 28.69
N PRO A 513 19.95 -16.25 29.41
CA PRO A 513 20.32 -17.32 30.33
C PRO A 513 19.20 -17.54 31.34
N LYS A 514 18.77 -18.80 31.52
CA LYS A 514 17.70 -19.16 32.46
C LYS A 514 17.98 -18.67 33.88
N ASP A 515 19.25 -18.58 34.25
CA ASP A 515 19.70 -18.14 35.57
C ASP A 515 19.53 -16.63 35.76
N MET A 516 19.77 -15.82 34.71
CA MET A 516 19.50 -14.38 34.70
C MET A 516 18.00 -14.10 34.79
N MET A 517 17.20 -14.84 34.01
CA MET A 517 15.74 -14.77 34.05
C MET A 517 15.20 -15.10 35.45
N LYS A 518 15.74 -16.15 36.07
CA LYS A 518 15.37 -16.56 37.42
C LYS A 518 15.80 -15.53 38.47
N ALA A 519 17.01 -15.00 38.39
CA ALA A 519 17.52 -14.00 39.33
C ALA A 519 16.67 -12.72 39.29
N PHE A 520 16.32 -12.24 38.10
CA PHE A 520 15.45 -11.08 37.91
C PHE A 520 14.05 -11.31 38.51
N ILE A 521 13.43 -12.47 38.23
CA ILE A 521 12.13 -12.84 38.80
C ILE A 521 12.21 -12.92 40.32
N ASP A 522 13.25 -13.54 40.87
CA ASP A 522 13.43 -13.72 42.32
C ASP A 522 13.63 -12.36 43.04
N GLU A 523 14.42 -11.46 42.46
CA GLU A 523 14.68 -10.12 42.99
C GLU A 523 13.43 -9.24 42.97
N ARG A 524 12.70 -9.21 41.86
CA ARG A 524 11.42 -8.47 41.76
C ARG A 524 10.34 -9.08 42.65
N ASN A 525 10.26 -10.41 42.76
CA ASN A 525 9.38 -11.07 43.72
C ASN A 525 9.70 -10.65 45.16
N LYS A 526 10.98 -10.58 45.52
CA LYS A 526 11.42 -10.15 46.85
C LYS A 526 11.07 -8.70 47.12
N GLU A 527 11.33 -7.80 46.19
CA GLU A 527 10.96 -6.38 46.30
C GLU A 527 9.46 -6.17 46.35
N LEU A 528 8.67 -6.95 45.62
CA LEU A 528 7.23 -6.76 45.59
C LEU A 528 6.49 -7.47 46.74
N SER A 529 7.13 -8.46 47.36
CA SER A 529 6.59 -9.16 48.54
C SER A 529 6.38 -8.25 49.76
N GLN A 530 7.00 -7.07 49.78
CA GLN A 530 6.81 -6.08 50.83
C GLN A 530 5.48 -5.31 50.70
N PHE A 531 4.78 -5.43 49.56
CA PHE A 531 3.49 -4.78 49.31
C PHE A 531 2.34 -5.79 49.52
N GLY A 532 1.39 -5.43 50.40
CA GLY A 532 0.21 -6.26 50.68
C GLY A 532 -0.61 -6.51 49.43
N GLY A 533 -1.00 -7.77 49.18
CA GLY A 533 -1.78 -8.19 48.02
C GLY A 533 -0.97 -8.80 46.88
N TYR A 534 0.36 -8.66 46.89
CA TYR A 534 1.26 -9.29 45.92
C TYR A 534 1.28 -10.82 46.05
N GLN A 535 1.24 -11.53 44.92
CA GLN A 535 1.37 -12.99 44.90
C GLN A 535 2.61 -13.47 44.15
N LYS A 536 2.82 -13.04 42.90
CA LYS A 536 3.97 -13.42 42.08
C LYS A 536 4.09 -12.63 40.78
N ILE A 537 5.30 -12.57 40.25
CA ILE A 537 5.61 -12.25 38.86
C ILE A 537 5.92 -13.56 38.11
N THR A 538 5.40 -13.68 36.90
CA THR A 538 5.80 -14.72 35.94
C THR A 538 6.19 -14.07 34.62
N LEU A 539 7.34 -14.41 34.07
CA LEU A 539 7.73 -14.00 32.72
C LEU A 539 7.25 -15.07 31.73
N SER A 540 6.56 -14.65 30.68
CA SER A 540 6.04 -15.53 29.64
C SER A 540 7.00 -15.66 28.47
N GLU A 541 7.72 -14.59 28.15
CA GLU A 541 8.62 -14.50 27.00
C GLU A 541 9.75 -13.51 27.29
N GLY A 542 10.92 -13.74 26.72
CA GLY A 542 11.98 -12.75 26.70
C GLY A 542 12.92 -12.96 25.53
N TRP A 543 13.38 -11.87 24.92
CA TRP A 543 14.32 -11.90 23.80
C TRP A 543 15.36 -10.79 23.95
N GLY A 544 16.61 -11.09 23.58
CA GLY A 544 17.69 -10.11 23.49
C GLY A 544 17.91 -9.69 22.04
N ILE A 545 18.01 -8.38 21.80
CA ILE A 545 18.40 -7.77 20.53
C ILE A 545 19.78 -7.16 20.73
N LYS A 546 20.78 -7.67 20.01
CA LYS A 546 22.07 -7.01 19.91
C LYS A 546 21.93 -5.83 18.95
N GLU A 547 21.97 -4.60 19.46
CA GLU A 547 21.86 -3.39 18.65
C GLU A 547 23.20 -3.06 17.97
N ASP A 548 24.33 -3.26 18.66
CA ASP A 548 25.68 -3.16 18.11
C ASP A 548 26.72 -3.96 18.94
N GLU A 549 28.03 -3.75 18.76
CA GLU A 549 29.08 -4.45 19.54
C GLU A 549 29.10 -4.10 21.04
N THR A 550 28.41 -3.04 21.43
CA THR A 550 28.46 -2.42 22.74
C THR A 550 27.13 -2.44 23.50
N LEU A 551 26.00 -2.67 22.82
CA LEU A 551 24.67 -2.67 23.43
C LEU A 551 23.87 -3.93 23.09
N ILE A 552 23.37 -4.61 24.14
CA ILE A 552 22.37 -5.67 24.03
C ILE A 552 21.13 -5.24 24.80
N ARG A 553 20.00 -5.11 24.10
CA ARG A 553 18.71 -4.76 24.69
C ARG A 553 17.87 -6.01 24.90
N TYR A 554 17.51 -6.29 26.14
CA TYR A 554 16.64 -7.40 26.51
C TYR A 554 15.23 -6.91 26.78
N ALA A 555 14.24 -7.50 26.11
CA ALA A 555 12.83 -7.26 26.38
C ALA A 555 12.23 -8.47 27.10
N PHE A 556 11.50 -8.21 28.18
CA PHE A 556 10.84 -9.21 29.02
C PHE A 556 9.35 -8.92 29.09
N LYS A 557 8.53 -9.93 28.80
CA LYS A 557 7.09 -9.87 29.01
C LYS A 557 6.69 -10.79 30.15
N GLY A 558 5.77 -10.31 30.98
CA GLY A 558 5.24 -11.10 32.07
C GLY A 558 3.90 -10.66 32.58
N TYR A 559 3.50 -11.33 33.64
CA TYR A 559 2.27 -11.11 34.37
C TYR A 559 2.60 -10.94 35.85
N LEU A 560 2.05 -9.89 36.43
CA LEU A 560 2.03 -9.60 37.85
C LEU A 560 0.69 -10.06 38.41
N VAL A 561 0.69 -10.90 39.44
CA VAL A 561 -0.53 -11.29 40.16
C VAL A 561 -0.63 -10.48 41.44
N TYR A 562 -1.65 -9.61 41.52
CA TYR A 562 -1.93 -8.74 42.66
C TYR A 562 -3.42 -8.82 43.03
N GLU A 563 -3.73 -9.18 44.27
CA GLU A 563 -5.09 -9.31 44.82
C GLU A 563 -6.06 -10.09 43.92
N LYS A 564 -5.56 -11.20 43.34
CA LYS A 564 -6.27 -12.09 42.38
C LYS A 564 -6.50 -11.52 40.98
N LYS A 565 -5.91 -10.37 40.65
CA LYS A 565 -5.87 -9.82 39.28
C LYS A 565 -4.52 -10.11 38.65
N THR A 566 -4.55 -10.46 37.36
CA THR A 566 -3.35 -10.68 36.54
C THR A 566 -3.12 -9.45 35.69
N ILE A 567 -1.98 -8.79 35.88
CA ILE A 567 -1.61 -7.53 35.24
C ILE A 567 -0.44 -7.82 34.30
N PRO A 568 -0.60 -7.71 32.97
CA PRO A 568 0.52 -7.87 32.05
C PRO A 568 1.50 -6.70 32.19
N PHE A 569 2.79 -6.95 32.03
CA PHE A 569 3.84 -5.93 32.02
C PHE A 569 4.95 -6.27 31.01
N GLU A 570 5.68 -5.24 30.59
CA GLU A 570 6.88 -5.35 29.76
C GLU A 570 8.02 -4.54 30.37
N ILE A 571 9.24 -5.10 30.36
CA ILE A 571 10.45 -4.47 30.88
C ILE A 571 11.55 -4.54 29.82
N LEU A 572 12.21 -3.41 29.60
CA LEU A 572 13.39 -3.29 28.76
C LEU A 572 14.63 -3.16 29.65
N LEU A 573 15.65 -3.97 29.40
CA LEU A 573 16.93 -3.96 30.10
C LEU A 573 18.06 -3.81 29.08
N ASP A 574 18.84 -2.74 29.21
CA ASP A 574 19.97 -2.46 28.34
C ASP A 574 21.27 -2.94 29.02
N GLU A 575 21.93 -3.95 28.43
CA GLU A 575 23.30 -4.34 28.79
C GLU A 575 24.27 -3.56 27.91
N THR A 576 24.85 -2.50 28.46
CA THR A 576 25.96 -1.77 27.85
C THR A 576 27.29 -2.39 28.26
N LYS A 577 28.08 -2.85 27.29
CA LYS A 577 29.46 -3.30 27.51
C LYS A 577 30.30 -2.09 27.89
N ARG A 578 30.63 -1.93 29.17
CA ARG A 578 31.61 -0.93 29.63
C ARG A 578 32.98 -1.27 29.02
N ILE A 579 33.42 -0.49 28.04
CA ILE A 579 34.84 -0.41 27.72
C ILE A 579 35.45 0.49 28.80
N GLU A 580 35.95 -0.11 29.88
CA GLU A 580 37.17 0.32 30.57
C GLU A 580 37.52 -0.63 31.73
N SER A 581 38.79 -1.04 31.71
CA SER A 581 39.59 -1.78 32.71
C SER A 581 38.91 -2.38 33.95
N ASP A 582 39.09 -3.70 34.09
CA ASP A 582 39.30 -4.43 35.35
C ASP A 582 38.37 -4.08 36.53
N LYS A 583 37.19 -4.72 36.56
CA LYS A 583 36.71 -5.61 37.64
C LYS A 583 35.19 -5.80 37.52
N ILE A 584 34.79 -7.07 37.45
CA ILE A 584 33.42 -7.52 37.65
C ILE A 584 33.21 -7.65 39.15
N ASP A 585 32.20 -6.98 39.69
CA ASP A 585 31.54 -7.41 40.93
C ASP A 585 30.04 -7.54 40.62
N ILE A 586 29.47 -8.67 41.03
CA ILE A 586 28.19 -9.25 40.58
C ILE A 586 27.01 -8.51 41.21
#